data_AF-A0A822ZIU7-F1
#
_entry.id   AF-A0A822ZIU7-F1
#
_cell.length_a   1.000
_cell.length_b   1.000
_cell.length_c   1.000
_cell.angle_alpha   90.00
_cell.angle_beta   90.00
_cell.angle_gamma   90.00
#
_symmetry.space_group_name_H-M   'P 1'
#
loop_
_entity.id
_entity.type
_entity.pdbx_description
1 polymer ?
#
loop_
_entity_poly.entity_id
_entity_poly.type
_entity_poly.pdbx_seq_one_letter_code
_entity_poly.pdbx_strand_id
1 'polypeptide(L)'
;MVVAQKIEDKNQALWAYQSCTFPHWPTTSPSGAQVGLKRNAFIGSCRYQIWKAIRASSAAPYYLDDFSEDVNCWQDGAIVAHNSTIFAIRDAQLLWPDTRIDCLVSIGCGSVPTKPRKGGWRYLDTGQVLIESACSVERVEEEMNTLLPMLHEIQYYRFNPVDERCGMELDETDPAVWLKLEATTKEYIQSNSQASKSLCERLVLPYQNEEKLSEKFKPQQIPKTKASNAVLDENNPSLG
;
A
#
# COMPACT_ATOMS: atom_id res chain seq x y z
N MET A 1 3.48 -1.50 1.21
CA MET A 1 3.74 -2.13 -0.11
C MET A 1 5.06 -1.59 -0.63
N VAL A 2 5.94 -2.46 -1.11
CA VAL A 2 7.29 -2.11 -1.62
C VAL A 2 7.33 -2.57 -3.08
N VAL A 3 7.67 -1.66 -4.00
CA VAL A 3 7.63 -1.90 -5.46
C VAL A 3 8.98 -1.54 -6.05
N ALA A 4 9.57 -2.44 -6.85
CA ALA A 4 10.79 -2.16 -7.59
C ALA A 4 10.63 -2.64 -9.03
N GLN A 5 11.08 -1.89 -10.03
CA GLN A 5 10.95 -2.26 -11.43
C GLN A 5 12.12 -3.15 -11.88
N LYS A 6 11.83 -4.27 -12.53
CA LYS A 6 12.87 -5.06 -13.21
C LYS A 6 13.23 -4.42 -14.55
N ILE A 7 14.53 -4.22 -14.80
CA ILE A 7 15.01 -3.55 -16.03
C ILE A 7 14.75 -4.41 -17.29
N GLU A 8 14.98 -5.71 -17.19
CA GLU A 8 14.93 -6.65 -18.32
C GLU A 8 13.49 -7.04 -18.72
N ASP A 9 12.55 -6.93 -17.78
CA ASP A 9 11.14 -7.23 -17.99
C ASP A 9 10.30 -6.12 -17.36
N LYS A 10 9.91 -5.14 -18.19
CA LYS A 10 9.23 -3.90 -17.77
C LYS A 10 7.89 -4.13 -17.06
N ASN A 11 7.39 -5.37 -17.05
CA ASN A 11 6.16 -5.83 -16.40
C ASN A 11 6.40 -6.61 -15.10
N GLN A 12 7.63 -6.66 -14.57
CA GLN A 12 7.91 -7.30 -13.29
C GLN A 12 8.21 -6.27 -12.20
N ALA A 13 7.41 -6.32 -11.14
CA ALA A 13 7.64 -5.58 -9.91
C ALA A 13 8.10 -6.57 -8.82
N LEU A 14 9.09 -6.24 -7.98
CA LEU A 14 9.29 -6.98 -6.73
C LEU A 14 8.24 -6.57 -5.70
N TRP A 15 7.79 -7.54 -4.90
CA TRP A 15 6.81 -7.35 -3.85
C TRP A 15 7.31 -8.00 -2.57
N ALA A 16 7.78 -7.23 -1.60
CA ALA A 16 8.00 -7.77 -0.26
C ALA A 16 6.68 -7.73 0.53
N TYR A 17 5.96 -8.85 0.55
CA TYR A 17 5.08 -9.21 1.66
C TYR A 17 5.44 -10.60 2.16
N GLN A 18 5.46 -10.74 3.49
CA GLN A 18 5.59 -12.01 4.19
C GLN A 18 4.29 -12.80 4.01
N SER A 19 4.39 -13.99 3.38
CA SER A 19 3.33 -14.98 3.12
C SER A 19 2.11 -14.43 2.34
N CYS A 20 1.77 -14.95 1.18
CA CYS A 20 1.02 -16.20 1.07
C CYS A 20 1.22 -16.84 -0.31
N THR A 21 1.26 -18.16 -0.32
CA THR A 21 1.05 -18.98 -1.53
C THR A 21 -0.26 -18.57 -2.20
N PHE A 22 -0.19 -18.07 -3.43
CA PHE A 22 -1.37 -17.85 -4.25
C PHE A 22 -2.06 -19.20 -4.53
N PRO A 23 -3.37 -19.35 -4.27
CA PRO A 23 -4.09 -20.53 -4.73
C PRO A 23 -4.02 -20.58 -6.25
N HIS A 24 -3.51 -21.68 -6.79
CA HIS A 24 -3.60 -21.97 -8.21
C HIS A 24 -5.07 -22.27 -8.51
N TRP A 25 -5.73 -21.44 -9.32
CA TRP A 25 -7.10 -21.72 -9.76
C TRP A 25 -7.08 -22.92 -10.72
N PRO A 26 -7.82 -24.01 -10.45
CA PRO A 26 -8.00 -25.06 -11.44
C PRO A 26 -8.97 -24.55 -12.52
N THR A 27 -8.43 -24.11 -13.66
CA THR A 27 -9.25 -23.78 -14.83
C THR A 27 -9.68 -25.08 -15.50
N THR A 28 -10.86 -25.57 -15.14
CA THR A 28 -11.61 -26.51 -15.99
C THR A 28 -12.89 -25.84 -16.43
N SER A 29 -12.97 -25.48 -17.70
CA SER A 29 -14.20 -25.06 -18.37
C SER A 29 -14.36 -25.90 -19.64
N PRO A 30 -15.45 -26.68 -19.79
CA PRO A 30 -15.70 -27.43 -21.00
C PRO A 30 -16.42 -26.53 -22.00
N SER A 31 -15.67 -25.77 -22.79
CA SER A 31 -15.98 -25.50 -24.21
C SER A 31 -14.93 -24.55 -24.78
N GLY A 32 -14.48 -24.87 -25.98
CA GLY A 32 -13.42 -24.16 -26.69
C GLY A 32 -13.87 -22.78 -27.14
N ALA A 33 -13.51 -21.77 -26.34
CA ALA A 33 -13.18 -20.42 -26.78
C ALA A 33 -12.39 -19.76 -25.64
N GLN A 34 -11.06 -19.72 -25.74
CA GLN A 34 -10.24 -19.07 -24.72
C GLN A 34 -10.37 -17.55 -24.85
N VAL A 35 -11.37 -16.99 -24.16
CA VAL A 35 -11.41 -15.56 -23.84
C VAL A 35 -10.30 -15.31 -22.82
N GLY A 36 -9.16 -14.83 -23.33
CA GLY A 36 -8.12 -14.07 -22.63
C GLY A 36 -7.62 -14.65 -21.30
N LEU A 37 -6.45 -15.28 -21.34
CA LEU A 37 -5.60 -15.48 -20.16
C LEU A 37 -5.60 -14.20 -19.30
N LYS A 38 -6.04 -14.26 -18.03
CA LYS A 38 -5.86 -13.19 -17.04
C LYS A 38 -4.35 -12.96 -16.89
N ARG A 39 -3.77 -12.12 -17.75
CA ARG A 39 -2.39 -11.67 -17.63
C ARG A 39 -2.34 -10.75 -16.44
N ASN A 40 -1.85 -11.26 -15.32
CA ASN A 40 -1.41 -10.41 -14.23
C ASN A 40 -0.22 -9.60 -14.74
N ALA A 41 -0.47 -8.34 -15.11
CA ALA A 41 0.55 -7.44 -15.66
C ALA A 41 1.70 -7.16 -14.68
N PHE A 42 1.53 -7.51 -13.41
CA PHE A 42 2.54 -7.41 -12.36
C PHE A 42 2.60 -8.73 -11.58
N ILE A 43 3.74 -9.42 -11.70
CA ILE A 43 4.04 -10.67 -10.99
C ILE A 43 4.85 -10.32 -9.75
N GLY A 44 4.44 -10.81 -8.58
CA GLY A 44 5.17 -10.62 -7.34
C GLY A 44 5.84 -11.86 -6.77
N SER A 45 6.79 -11.63 -5.86
CA SER A 45 7.61 -12.68 -5.23
C SER A 45 7.96 -12.33 -3.80
N CYS A 46 7.64 -13.21 -2.86
CA CYS A 46 7.99 -13.09 -1.44
C CYS A 46 9.34 -13.73 -1.07
N ARG A 47 10.17 -14.09 -2.07
CA ARG A 47 11.43 -14.84 -1.85
C ARG A 47 12.54 -13.97 -1.27
N TYR A 48 12.49 -12.66 -1.48
CA TYR A 48 13.55 -11.74 -1.10
C TYR A 48 13.40 -11.26 0.34
N GLN A 49 14.53 -11.01 0.99
CA GLN A 49 14.55 -10.39 2.31
C GLN A 49 14.02 -8.95 2.23
N ILE A 50 13.39 -8.48 3.31
CA ILE A 50 12.74 -7.16 3.37
C ILE A 50 13.71 -6.03 2.99
N TRP A 51 14.93 -6.03 3.52
CA TRP A 51 15.91 -4.98 3.23
C TRP A 51 16.32 -4.94 1.75
N LYS A 52 16.34 -6.09 1.06
CA LYS A 52 16.64 -6.17 -0.38
C LYS A 52 15.53 -5.53 -1.20
N ALA A 53 14.28 -5.83 -0.84
CA ALA A 53 13.13 -5.22 -1.50
C ALA A 53 13.08 -3.71 -1.28
N ILE A 54 13.36 -3.24 -0.06
CA ILE A 54 13.43 -1.80 0.24
C ILE A 54 14.53 -1.15 -0.59
N ARG A 55 15.74 -1.72 -0.60
CA ARG A 55 16.88 -1.17 -1.36
C ARG A 55 16.61 -1.13 -2.87
N ALA A 56 15.96 -2.17 -3.41
CA ALA A 56 15.54 -2.23 -4.80
C ALA A 56 14.48 -1.17 -5.12
N SER A 57 13.48 -1.02 -4.24
CA SER A 57 12.38 -0.08 -4.41
C SER A 57 12.83 1.36 -4.32
N SER A 58 13.90 1.66 -3.59
CA SER A 58 14.45 3.01 -3.44
C SER A 58 15.64 3.28 -4.35
N ALA A 59 15.96 2.43 -5.33
CA ALA A 59 17.11 2.61 -6.23
C ALA A 59 16.83 3.69 -7.28
N ALA A 60 16.65 4.93 -6.81
CA ALA A 60 16.38 6.11 -7.61
C ALA A 60 17.53 6.38 -8.59
N PRO A 61 17.26 6.46 -9.91
CA PRO A 61 18.26 6.84 -10.89
C PRO A 61 18.93 8.18 -10.50
N TYR A 62 20.24 8.30 -10.72
CA TYR A 62 21.08 9.45 -10.37
C TYR A 62 21.39 9.66 -8.89
N TYR A 63 20.61 9.08 -7.97
CA TYR A 63 20.83 9.23 -6.52
C TYR A 63 21.54 8.03 -5.90
N LEU A 64 21.18 6.83 -6.34
CA LEU A 64 21.65 5.59 -5.74
C LEU A 64 22.13 4.62 -6.81
N ASP A 65 23.10 3.79 -6.43
CA ASP A 65 23.58 2.72 -7.30
C ASP A 65 22.46 1.74 -7.62
N ASP A 66 22.47 1.22 -8.85
CA ASP A 66 21.58 0.17 -9.32
C ASP A 66 21.64 -1.04 -8.37
N PHE A 67 20.48 -1.56 -7.99
CA PHE A 67 20.42 -2.75 -7.15
C PHE A 67 20.29 -4.00 -8.02
N SER A 68 21.26 -4.90 -7.93
CA SER A 68 21.23 -6.17 -8.67
C SER A 68 21.24 -7.36 -7.71
N GLU A 69 20.38 -8.34 -7.97
CA GLU A 69 20.31 -9.59 -7.20
C GLU A 69 20.13 -10.75 -8.17
N ASP A 70 21.04 -11.73 -8.08
CA ASP A 70 21.21 -12.83 -9.04
C ASP A 70 21.44 -12.34 -10.48
N VAL A 71 20.50 -12.64 -11.38
CA VAL A 71 20.52 -12.24 -12.79
C VAL A 71 19.71 -10.95 -13.01
N ASN A 72 18.99 -10.46 -11.98
CA ASN A 72 18.03 -9.40 -12.15
C ASN A 72 18.59 -8.06 -11.69
N CYS A 73 18.46 -7.04 -12.55
CA CYS A 73 18.69 -5.64 -12.20
C CYS A 73 17.36 -4.95 -11.86
N TRP A 74 17.36 -4.20 -10.75
CA TRP A 74 16.20 -3.51 -10.21
C TRP A 74 16.40 -2.00 -10.15
N GLN A 75 15.33 -1.28 -10.45
CA GLN A 75 15.22 0.18 -10.35
C GLN A 75 14.10 0.58 -9.40
N ASP A 76 14.13 1.86 -9.02
CA ASP A 76 13.10 2.51 -8.21
C ASP A 76 11.67 2.16 -8.65
N GLY A 77 10.82 1.90 -7.66
CA GLY A 77 9.39 1.72 -7.87
C GLY A 77 8.68 2.95 -8.40
N ALA A 78 9.22 4.15 -8.18
CA ALA A 78 8.63 5.41 -8.61
C ALA A 78 8.38 5.47 -10.12
N ILE A 79 9.21 4.80 -10.92
CA ILE A 79 9.06 4.77 -12.39
C ILE A 79 7.75 4.08 -12.81
N VAL A 80 7.23 3.16 -11.99
CA VAL A 80 6.05 2.34 -12.31
C VAL A 80 4.86 2.66 -11.39
N ALA A 81 5.12 2.94 -10.12
CA ALA A 81 4.14 2.95 -9.05
C ALA A 81 4.46 4.02 -7.99
N HIS A 82 4.86 5.23 -8.39
CA HIS A 82 5.14 6.31 -7.43
C HIS A 82 3.92 6.64 -6.55
N ASN A 83 2.73 6.66 -7.15
CA ASN A 83 1.48 6.60 -6.41
C ASN A 83 0.93 5.17 -6.47
N SER A 84 1.07 4.46 -5.36
CA SER A 84 0.84 3.02 -5.31
C SER A 84 -0.64 2.64 -5.03
N THR A 85 -1.55 3.62 -5.06
CA THR A 85 -2.98 3.46 -4.71
C THR A 85 -3.68 2.36 -5.52
N ILE A 86 -3.57 2.37 -6.85
CA ILE A 86 -4.22 1.37 -7.72
C ILE A 86 -3.64 -0.03 -7.49
N PHE A 87 -2.33 -0.13 -7.28
CA PHE A 87 -1.66 -1.38 -6.96
C PHE A 87 -2.14 -1.93 -5.61
N ALA A 88 -2.33 -1.07 -4.61
CA ALA A 88 -2.86 -1.47 -3.31
C ALA A 88 -4.29 -2.00 -3.40
N ILE A 89 -5.17 -1.36 -4.20
CA ILE A 89 -6.53 -1.86 -4.45
C ILE A 89 -6.49 -3.25 -5.09
N ARG A 90 -5.70 -3.40 -6.16
CA ARG A 90 -5.55 -4.67 -6.88
C ARG A 90 -5.07 -5.77 -5.94
N ASP A 91 -4.05 -5.51 -5.14
CA ASP A 91 -3.47 -6.50 -4.25
C ASP A 91 -4.40 -6.89 -3.10
N ALA A 92 -5.13 -5.91 -2.54
CA ALA A 92 -6.17 -6.20 -1.57
C ALA A 92 -7.26 -7.12 -2.14
N GLN A 93 -7.68 -6.90 -3.39
CA GLN A 93 -8.65 -7.77 -4.07
C GLN A 93 -8.09 -9.17 -4.39
N LEU A 94 -6.78 -9.30 -4.63
CA LEU A 94 -6.14 -10.60 -4.84
C LEU A 94 -5.99 -11.39 -3.54
N LEU A 95 -5.70 -10.72 -2.43
CA LEU A 95 -5.55 -11.33 -1.10
C LEU A 95 -6.92 -11.69 -0.51
N TRP A 96 -7.91 -10.81 -0.68
CA TRP A 96 -9.25 -10.97 -0.12
C TRP A 96 -10.31 -10.74 -1.20
N PRO A 97 -10.56 -11.73 -2.08
CA PRO A 97 -11.48 -11.57 -3.21
C PRO A 97 -12.93 -11.35 -2.79
N ASP A 98 -13.33 -11.87 -1.63
CA ASP A 98 -14.69 -11.77 -1.11
C ASP A 98 -14.87 -10.58 -0.14
N THR A 99 -13.80 -9.85 0.18
CA THR A 99 -13.84 -8.73 1.11
C THR A 99 -13.83 -7.40 0.36
N ARG A 100 -14.77 -6.52 0.72
CA ARG A 100 -14.87 -5.18 0.15
C ARG A 100 -13.90 -4.23 0.85
N ILE A 101 -13.38 -3.27 0.10
CA ILE A 101 -12.50 -2.23 0.65
C ILE A 101 -13.38 -1.07 1.10
N ASP A 102 -13.53 -0.88 2.42
CA ASP A 102 -14.41 0.17 2.96
C ASP A 102 -13.77 1.58 2.96
N CYS A 103 -12.45 1.64 3.08
CA CYS A 103 -11.71 2.89 3.18
C CYS A 103 -10.33 2.75 2.55
N LEU A 104 -9.94 3.75 1.77
CA LEU A 104 -8.64 3.84 1.12
C LEU A 104 -8.01 5.18 1.45
N VAL A 105 -6.79 5.14 2.01
CA VAL A 105 -6.04 6.34 2.38
C VAL A 105 -4.74 6.37 1.59
N SER A 106 -4.53 7.46 0.87
CA SER A 106 -3.32 7.71 0.09
C SER A 106 -2.61 8.94 0.66
N ILE A 107 -1.35 8.80 1.05
CA ILE A 107 -0.55 9.85 1.67
C ILE A 107 0.61 10.18 0.72
N GLY A 108 0.69 11.44 0.29
CA GLY A 108 1.77 11.96 -0.53
C GLY A 108 2.85 12.66 0.31
N CYS A 109 4.02 12.84 -0.29
CA CYS A 109 5.17 13.52 0.33
C CYS A 109 5.15 15.05 0.12
N GLY A 110 4.03 15.60 -0.34
CA GLY A 110 3.90 17.00 -0.73
C GLY A 110 4.16 17.23 -2.21
N SER A 111 3.69 18.37 -2.71
CA SER A 111 3.87 18.75 -4.11
C SER A 111 4.04 20.26 -4.23
N VAL A 112 4.81 20.69 -5.22
CA VAL A 112 4.93 22.11 -5.54
C VAL A 112 3.76 22.55 -6.42
N PRO A 113 3.24 23.77 -6.24
CA PRO A 113 2.27 24.34 -7.18
C PRO A 113 2.82 24.34 -8.61
N THR A 114 1.98 23.96 -9.58
CA THR A 114 2.37 23.94 -10.99
C THR A 114 2.78 25.34 -11.45
N LYS A 115 4.04 25.48 -11.89
CA LYS A 115 4.57 26.74 -12.43
C LYS A 115 4.81 26.59 -13.93
N PRO A 116 4.49 27.60 -14.76
CA PRO A 116 4.82 27.57 -16.18
C PRO A 116 6.34 27.56 -16.34
N ARG A 117 6.87 26.58 -17.08
CA ARG A 117 8.30 26.53 -17.43
C ARG A 117 8.66 27.74 -18.30
N LYS A 118 9.67 28.50 -17.88
CA LYS A 118 10.28 29.56 -18.71
C LYS A 118 11.30 28.89 -19.65
N GLY A 119 11.25 29.25 -20.94
CA GLY A 119 11.68 28.40 -22.07
C GLY A 119 13.17 28.07 -22.23
N GLY A 120 13.44 27.25 -23.27
CA GLY A 120 14.74 26.73 -23.70
C GLY A 120 14.83 25.21 -23.48
N TRP A 121 14.73 24.41 -24.54
CA TRP A 121 14.89 22.95 -24.44
C TRP A 121 16.37 22.59 -24.59
N ARG A 122 17.04 22.15 -23.51
CA ARG A 122 18.34 21.47 -23.61
C ARG A 122 18.15 19.96 -23.48
N TYR A 123 19.12 19.21 -24.00
CA TYR A 123 19.10 17.74 -23.95
C TYR A 123 19.04 17.20 -22.50
N LEU A 124 19.75 17.85 -21.57
CA LEU A 124 19.71 17.50 -20.14
C LEU A 124 18.32 17.73 -19.52
N ASP A 125 17.63 18.79 -19.95
CA ASP A 125 16.26 19.10 -19.49
C ASP A 125 15.27 18.02 -19.96
N THR A 126 15.54 17.38 -21.10
CA THR A 126 14.68 16.30 -21.63
C THR A 126 14.71 15.06 -20.73
N GLY A 127 15.88 14.70 -20.19
CA GLY A 127 16.00 13.58 -19.25
C GLY A 127 15.22 13.83 -17.96
N GLN A 128 15.39 15.03 -17.39
CA GLN A 128 14.66 15.43 -16.18
C GLN A 128 13.14 15.45 -16.41
N VAL A 129 12.67 16.03 -17.52
CA VAL A 129 11.25 16.05 -17.90
C VAL A 129 10.69 14.63 -18.00
N LEU A 130 11.43 13.69 -18.59
CA LEU A 130 10.99 12.30 -18.72
C LEU A 130 10.87 11.62 -17.36
N ILE A 131 11.81 11.83 -16.45
CA ILE A 131 11.79 11.27 -15.09
C ILE A 131 10.63 11.85 -14.30
N GLU A 132 10.49 13.18 -14.26
CA GLU A 132 9.36 13.86 -13.61
C GLU A 132 8.01 13.37 -14.16
N SER A 133 7.93 13.17 -15.49
CA SER A 133 6.72 12.68 -16.14
C SER A 133 6.43 11.20 -15.80
N ALA A 134 7.45 10.37 -15.69
CA ALA A 134 7.31 8.95 -15.33
C ALA A 134 6.92 8.78 -13.86
N CYS A 135 7.51 9.60 -12.97
CA CYS A 135 7.26 9.58 -11.54
C CYS A 135 6.10 10.51 -11.12
N SER A 136 5.27 10.98 -12.05
CA SER A 136 4.11 11.82 -11.74
C SER A 136 3.08 11.04 -10.90
N VAL A 137 2.72 11.60 -9.75
CA VAL A 137 1.70 11.01 -8.85
C VAL A 137 0.27 11.39 -9.24
N GLU A 138 0.12 12.44 -10.05
CA GLU A 138 -1.15 13.04 -10.45
C GLU A 138 -1.98 12.09 -11.31
N ARG A 139 -1.33 11.28 -12.16
CA ARG A 139 -2.04 10.35 -13.07
C ARG A 139 -2.97 9.40 -12.32
N VAL A 140 -2.45 8.79 -11.26
CA VAL A 140 -3.23 7.88 -10.42
C VAL A 140 -4.32 8.64 -9.65
N GLU A 141 -4.06 9.88 -9.26
CA GLU A 141 -5.07 10.71 -8.60
C GLU A 141 -6.22 11.06 -9.56
N GLU A 142 -5.93 11.39 -10.81
CA GLU A 142 -6.93 11.62 -11.87
C GLU A 142 -7.74 10.36 -12.18
N GLU A 143 -7.07 9.20 -12.26
CA GLU A 143 -7.72 7.90 -12.41
C GLU A 143 -8.66 7.61 -11.24
N MET A 144 -8.21 7.82 -10.01
CA MET A 144 -9.05 7.66 -8.81
C MET A 144 -10.25 8.62 -8.86
N ASN A 145 -10.05 9.90 -9.17
CA ASN A 145 -11.16 10.87 -9.31
C ASN A 145 -12.18 10.45 -10.37
N THR A 146 -11.75 9.77 -11.43
CA THR A 146 -12.64 9.25 -12.48
C THR A 146 -13.37 7.97 -12.03
N LEU A 147 -12.70 7.11 -11.26
CA LEU A 147 -13.24 5.81 -10.83
C LEU A 147 -14.10 5.89 -9.56
N LEU A 148 -13.87 6.87 -8.68
CA LEU A 148 -14.61 7.02 -7.42
C LEU A 148 -16.12 7.13 -7.60
N PRO A 149 -16.66 7.87 -8.59
CA PRO A 149 -18.09 7.87 -8.87
C PRO A 149 -18.64 6.50 -9.28
N MET A 150 -17.81 5.56 -9.75
CA MET A 150 -18.24 4.19 -10.06
C MET A 150 -18.09 3.26 -8.87
N LEU A 151 -17.21 3.60 -7.93
CA LEU A 151 -16.86 2.83 -6.73
C LEU A 151 -17.49 3.45 -5.48
N HIS A 152 -18.82 3.62 -5.50
CA HIS A 152 -19.59 4.28 -4.41
C HIS A 152 -19.42 3.65 -3.02
N GLU A 153 -18.86 2.44 -2.93
CA GLU A 153 -18.65 1.71 -1.69
C GLU A 153 -17.34 2.10 -0.99
N ILE A 154 -16.38 2.68 -1.72
CA ILE A 154 -15.04 2.99 -1.21
C ILE A 154 -14.94 4.47 -0.85
N GLN A 155 -14.62 4.77 0.40
CA GLN A 155 -14.28 6.13 0.81
C GLN A 155 -12.78 6.37 0.63
N TYR A 156 -12.43 7.26 -0.30
CA TYR A 156 -11.04 7.60 -0.62
C TYR A 156 -10.62 8.93 -0.01
N TYR A 157 -9.49 8.91 0.70
CA TYR A 157 -8.87 10.09 1.29
C TYR A 157 -7.45 10.25 0.73
N ARG A 158 -7.21 11.36 0.02
CA ARG A 158 -5.88 11.76 -0.44
C ARG A 158 -5.35 12.91 0.42
N PHE A 159 -4.29 12.65 1.18
CA PHE A 159 -3.57 13.68 1.92
C PHE A 159 -2.27 14.01 1.22
N ASN A 160 -2.18 15.21 0.66
CA ASN A 160 -0.98 15.68 -0.02
C ASN A 160 -0.89 17.21 0.10
N PRO A 161 0.03 17.77 0.90
CA PRO A 161 0.18 19.21 1.02
C PRO A 161 0.73 19.81 -0.28
N VAL A 162 0.15 20.91 -0.75
CA VAL A 162 0.62 21.63 -1.94
C VAL A 162 1.14 23.00 -1.52
N ASP A 163 2.46 23.16 -1.54
CA ASP A 163 3.14 24.38 -1.09
C ASP A 163 4.50 24.54 -1.78
N GLU A 164 4.99 25.76 -1.94
CA GLU A 164 6.31 26.01 -2.52
C GLU A 164 7.44 25.41 -1.66
N ARG A 165 7.23 25.34 -0.33
CA ARG A 165 8.16 24.74 0.64
C ARG A 165 8.33 23.23 0.44
N CYS A 166 7.43 22.56 -0.28
CA CYS A 166 7.55 21.15 -0.62
C CYS A 166 8.51 20.88 -1.78
N GLY A 167 9.06 21.91 -2.44
CA GLY A 167 10.05 21.79 -3.51
C GLY A 167 11.46 21.49 -3.00
N MET A 168 11.56 20.56 -2.06
CA MET A 168 12.81 20.08 -1.49
C MET A 168 13.39 19.00 -2.39
N GLU A 169 14.71 19.03 -2.61
CA GLU A 169 15.43 17.98 -3.34
C GLU A 169 15.39 16.65 -2.57
N LEU A 170 15.49 15.54 -3.30
CA LEU A 170 15.34 14.20 -2.73
C LEU A 170 16.48 13.86 -1.73
N ASP A 171 17.68 14.38 -1.96
CA ASP A 171 18.88 14.17 -1.15
C ASP A 171 19.14 15.32 -0.16
N GLU A 172 18.14 16.16 0.12
CA GLU A 172 18.27 17.25 1.09
C GLU A 172 18.52 16.70 2.50
N THR A 173 19.59 17.19 3.13
CA THR A 173 20.03 16.76 4.47
C THR A 173 20.06 17.90 5.48
N ASP A 174 19.81 19.15 5.08
CA ASP A 174 19.75 20.30 5.98
C ASP A 174 18.48 20.24 6.87
N PRO A 175 18.63 20.13 8.21
CA PRO A 175 17.51 20.15 9.13
C PRO A 175 16.66 21.43 9.04
N ALA A 176 17.26 22.56 8.65
CA ALA A 176 16.52 23.82 8.51
C ALA A 176 15.49 23.76 7.37
N VAL A 177 15.77 23.00 6.30
CA VAL A 177 14.83 22.79 5.19
C VAL A 177 13.74 21.82 5.62
N TRP A 178 14.08 20.77 6.39
CA TRP A 178 13.09 19.83 6.94
C TRP A 178 12.09 20.51 7.88
N LEU A 179 12.53 21.48 8.68
CA LEU A 179 11.63 22.28 9.53
C LEU A 179 10.60 23.06 8.70
N LYS A 180 10.95 23.53 7.50
CA LYS A 180 9.98 24.20 6.60
C LYS A 180 8.92 23.21 6.11
N LEU A 181 9.33 21.99 5.76
CA LEU A 181 8.41 20.93 5.33
C LEU A 181 7.49 20.49 6.49
N GLU A 182 8.03 20.36 7.70
CA GLU A 182 7.25 20.02 8.90
C GLU A 182 6.22 21.12 9.22
N ALA A 183 6.62 22.39 9.16
CA ALA A 183 5.72 23.52 9.36
C ALA A 183 4.56 23.51 8.35
N THR A 184 4.88 23.32 7.07
CA THR A 184 3.89 23.18 5.98
C THR A 184 2.91 22.05 6.25
N THR A 185 3.42 20.89 6.67
CA THR A 185 2.61 19.71 6.95
C THR A 185 1.68 19.96 8.14
N LYS A 186 2.17 20.62 9.21
CA LYS A 186 1.35 20.99 10.37
C LYS A 186 0.22 21.95 9.98
N GLU A 187 0.53 22.97 9.19
CA GLU A 187 -0.47 23.92 8.66
C GLU A 187 -1.54 23.19 7.83
N TYR A 188 -1.13 22.29 6.94
CA TYR A 188 -2.03 21.48 6.12
C TYR A 188 -2.95 20.57 6.95
N ILE A 189 -2.43 19.95 8.01
CA ILE A 189 -3.24 19.12 8.92
C ILE A 189 -4.28 19.97 9.64
N GLN A 190 -3.92 21.18 10.07
CA GLN A 190 -4.84 22.10 10.73
C GLN A 190 -5.96 22.56 9.79
N SER A 191 -5.63 22.95 8.55
CA SER A 191 -6.60 23.36 7.56
C SER A 191 -7.56 22.22 7.15
N ASN A 192 -7.06 20.98 7.10
CA ASN A 192 -7.83 19.80 6.71
C ASN A 192 -8.32 18.95 7.89
N SER A 193 -8.41 19.53 9.08
CA SER A 193 -8.74 18.82 10.31
C SER A 193 -10.09 18.07 10.25
N GLN A 194 -11.05 18.54 9.46
CA GLN A 194 -12.32 17.84 9.24
C GLN A 194 -12.15 16.52 8.49
N ALA A 195 -11.34 16.50 7.43
CA ALA A 195 -11.05 15.28 6.66
C ALA A 195 -10.34 14.24 7.55
N SER A 196 -9.36 14.69 8.34
CA SER A 196 -8.66 13.82 9.30
C SER A 196 -9.59 13.25 10.37
N LYS A 197 -10.51 14.06 10.92
CA LYS A 197 -11.52 13.59 11.89
C LYS A 197 -12.46 12.58 11.27
N SER A 198 -13.00 12.87 10.08
CA SER A 198 -13.87 11.95 9.33
C SER A 198 -13.17 10.62 9.07
N LEU A 199 -11.90 10.65 8.67
CA LEU A 199 -11.10 9.44 8.49
C LEU A 199 -10.95 8.67 9.81
N CYS A 200 -10.56 9.33 10.90
CA CYS A 200 -10.40 8.69 12.21
C CYS A 200 -11.69 8.03 12.69
N GLU A 201 -12.83 8.71 12.56
CA GLU A 201 -14.15 8.15 12.89
C GLU A 201 -14.42 6.88 12.07
N ARG A 202 -14.15 6.92 10.75
CA ARG A 202 -14.35 5.79 9.85
C ARG A 202 -13.46 4.60 10.17
N LEU A 203 -12.19 4.82 10.52
CA LEU A 203 -11.26 3.75 10.87
C LEU A 203 -11.58 3.11 12.23
N VAL A 204 -12.20 3.86 13.15
CA VAL A 204 -12.56 3.36 14.49
C VAL A 204 -13.91 2.62 14.50
N LEU A 205 -14.84 2.96 13.61
CA LEU A 205 -16.16 2.31 13.51
C LEU A 205 -16.10 0.76 13.39
N PRO A 206 -15.25 0.16 12.53
CA PRO A 206 -15.08 -1.28 12.46
C PRO A 206 -14.59 -1.89 13.78
N TYR A 207 -13.61 -1.25 14.43
CA TYR A 207 -13.02 -1.75 15.68
C TYR A 207 -14.03 -1.80 16.82
N GLN A 208 -14.87 -0.76 16.97
CA GLN A 208 -15.91 -0.74 17.99
C GLN A 208 -17.01 -1.78 17.74
N ASN A 209 -17.30 -2.09 16.48
CA ASN A 209 -18.28 -3.11 16.12
C ASN A 209 -17.74 -4.52 16.37
N GLU A 210 -16.47 -4.78 16.05
CA GLU A 210 -15.77 -6.04 16.35
C GLU A 210 -15.65 -6.27 17.86
N GLU A 211 -15.28 -5.24 18.63
CA GLU A 211 -15.19 -5.32 20.10
C GLU A 211 -16.58 -5.59 20.71
N LYS A 212 -17.62 -4.86 20.29
CA LYS A 212 -19.01 -5.13 20.70
C LYS A 212 -19.53 -6.51 20.26
N LEU A 213 -19.10 -7.02 19.10
CA LEU A 213 -19.44 -8.38 18.67
C LEU A 213 -18.75 -9.40 19.59
N SER A 214 -17.45 -9.23 19.83
CA SER A 214 -16.66 -10.12 20.70
C SER A 214 -17.20 -10.14 22.13
N GLU A 215 -17.70 -9.02 22.65
CA GLU A 215 -18.33 -8.93 23.96
C GLU A 215 -19.71 -9.62 24.01
N LYS A 216 -20.50 -9.52 22.93
CA LYS A 216 -21.77 -10.24 22.79
C LYS A 216 -21.58 -11.76 22.65
N PHE A 217 -20.42 -12.20 22.17
CA PHE A 217 -20.06 -13.61 22.02
C PHE A 217 -19.19 -14.16 23.16
N LYS A 218 -18.93 -13.40 24.24
CA LYS A 218 -18.36 -13.96 25.48
C LYS A 218 -19.36 -15.00 26.04
N PRO A 219 -18.97 -16.28 26.19
CA PRO A 219 -19.87 -17.29 26.73
C PRO A 219 -20.25 -16.89 28.16
N GLN A 220 -21.55 -16.73 28.41
CA GLN A 220 -22.07 -16.63 29.77
C GLN A 220 -21.57 -17.85 30.55
N GLN A 221 -20.80 -17.60 31.59
CA GLN A 221 -20.32 -18.64 32.49
C GLN A 221 -21.53 -19.44 32.99
N ILE A 222 -21.59 -20.70 32.58
CA ILE A 222 -22.55 -21.68 33.06
C ILE A 222 -22.43 -21.70 34.59
N PRO A 223 -23.49 -21.44 35.37
CA PRO A 223 -23.43 -21.54 36.81
C PRO A 223 -23.15 -23.00 37.17
N LYS A 224 -22.02 -23.26 37.84
CA LYS A 224 -21.70 -24.58 38.39
C LYS A 224 -22.74 -24.92 39.47
N THR A 225 -23.69 -25.78 39.12
CA THR A 225 -24.59 -26.40 40.09
C THR A 225 -23.76 -27.27 41.03
N LYS A 226 -23.82 -26.98 42.33
CA LYS A 226 -23.27 -27.82 43.40
C LYS A 226 -23.92 -29.20 43.35
N ALA A 227 -23.13 -30.25 43.14
CA ALA A 227 -23.50 -31.61 43.48
C ALA A 227 -22.62 -32.06 44.66
N SER A 228 -23.30 -32.56 45.69
CA SER A 228 -22.81 -32.98 46.99
C SER A 228 -21.90 -34.21 46.96
N ASN A 229 -21.01 -34.27 47.96
CA ASN A 229 -20.07 -35.33 48.29
C ASN A 229 -20.66 -36.76 48.21
N ALA A 230 -19.90 -37.68 47.61
CA ALA A 230 -19.80 -39.06 48.06
C ALA A 230 -18.35 -39.55 47.81
N VAL A 231 -17.73 -40.01 48.89
CA VAL A 231 -16.42 -40.65 49.00
C VAL A 231 -16.44 -42.01 48.30
N LEU A 232 -15.31 -42.42 47.70
CA LEU A 232 -14.72 -43.77 47.53
C LEU A 232 -13.78 -43.73 46.30
N ASP A 233 -12.47 -43.52 46.46
CA ASP A 233 -11.39 -44.46 46.81
C ASP A 233 -10.65 -45.03 45.58
N GLU A 234 -9.32 -44.89 45.66
CA GLU A 234 -8.21 -45.53 44.94
C GLU A 234 -7.98 -45.51 43.40
N ASN A 235 -6.69 -45.27 43.10
CA ASN A 235 -5.84 -45.79 42.01
C ASN A 235 -5.68 -45.01 40.68
N ASN A 236 -4.58 -44.26 40.66
CA ASN A 236 -3.74 -43.94 39.48
C ASN A 236 -3.30 -45.24 38.77
N PRO A 237 -3.05 -45.24 37.44
CA PRO A 237 -1.76 -44.74 36.95
C PRO A 237 -1.76 -44.01 35.59
N SER A 238 -0.68 -43.28 35.38
CA SER A 238 -0.15 -42.69 34.15
C SER A 238 0.26 -43.72 33.09
N LEU A 239 0.30 -43.31 31.80
CA LEU A 239 1.22 -43.67 30.69
C LEU A 239 0.48 -43.40 29.36
N GLY A 240 1.06 -42.79 28.32
CA GLY A 240 2.42 -42.33 28.04
C GLY A 240 2.42 -41.56 26.70
#